data_AF-A0A947W5Z3-F1
#
_entry.id   AF-A0A947W5Z3-F1
#
_cell.length_a   1.000
_cell.length_b   1.000
_cell.length_c   1.000
_cell.angle_alpha   90.00
_cell.angle_beta   90.00
_cell.angle_gamma   90.00
#
_symmetry.space_group_name_H-M   'P 1'
#
loop_
_entity.id
_entity.type
_entity.pdbx_description
1 polymer ?
#
loop_
_entity_poly.entity_id
_entity_poly.type
_entity_poly.pdbx_seq_one_letter_code
_entity_poly.pdbx_strand_id
1 'polypeptide(L)'
;MPNKKFSDLNFKDLIFVLLYTIILSVAFGIILGYADFYLISSVNFSLGGFLYWIIAIYIGTTIRKSITEPHIVYTIIAGIGMVFSFAILNTVPIFLLNGISLQDYEIFLDITYYFHILILTLNPFNGIGMGFLSYIITILIFGVGTYLGIQKTLH
;
A
#
# COMPACT_ATOMS: atom_id res chain seq x y z
N MET A 1 1.60 -22.00 -14.68
CA MET A 1 2.53 -22.45 -13.62
C MET A 1 2.38 -23.95 -13.47
N PRO A 2 3.45 -24.75 -13.41
CA PRO A 2 3.29 -26.13 -12.95
C PRO A 2 2.67 -26.04 -11.55
N ASN A 3 1.63 -26.83 -11.30
CA ASN A 3 0.92 -26.91 -10.02
C ASN A 3 1.92 -27.36 -8.93
N LYS A 4 2.68 -26.42 -8.35
CA LYS A 4 3.44 -26.67 -7.14
C LYS A 4 2.45 -26.92 -6.02
N LYS A 5 2.68 -28.00 -5.28
CA LYS A 5 1.77 -28.43 -4.23
C LYS A 5 2.05 -27.58 -2.99
N PHE A 6 1.05 -27.40 -2.14
CA PHE A 6 1.22 -26.74 -0.83
C PHE A 6 2.30 -27.39 0.04
N SER A 7 2.68 -28.64 -0.23
CA SER A 7 3.80 -29.34 0.41
C SER A 7 5.16 -28.68 0.19
N ASP A 8 5.30 -27.86 -0.86
CA ASP A 8 6.58 -27.27 -1.26
C ASP A 8 6.83 -25.92 -0.57
N LEU A 9 5.95 -25.54 0.37
CA LEU A 9 6.08 -24.34 1.18
C LEU A 9 7.18 -24.50 2.22
N ASN A 10 8.13 -23.58 2.20
CA ASN A 10 9.12 -23.45 3.25
C ASN A 10 8.60 -22.50 4.33
N PHE A 11 8.41 -23.01 5.54
CA PHE A 11 7.90 -22.23 6.67
C PHE A 11 8.79 -21.03 7.01
N LYS A 12 10.12 -21.16 6.84
CA LYS A 12 11.07 -20.06 7.04
C LYS A 12 10.78 -18.92 6.07
N ASP A 13 10.65 -19.25 4.78
CA ASP A 13 10.36 -18.27 3.73
C ASP A 13 9.01 -17.61 3.99
N LEU A 14 7.98 -18.37 4.39
CA LEU A 14 6.67 -17.85 4.74
C LEU A 14 6.73 -16.78 5.85
N ILE A 15 7.48 -17.03 6.93
CA ILE A 15 7.68 -16.06 8.01
C ILE A 15 8.37 -14.80 7.50
N PHE A 16 9.43 -14.94 6.69
CA PHE A 16 10.12 -13.80 6.11
C PHE A 16 9.19 -12.99 5.22
N VAL A 17 8.43 -13.64 4.33
CA VAL A 17 7.47 -12.95 3.48
C VAL A 17 6.46 -12.20 4.32
N LEU A 18 5.87 -12.80 5.37
CA LEU A 18 4.93 -12.11 6.25
C LEU A 18 5.56 -10.89 6.94
N LEU A 19 6.73 -11.05 7.54
CA LEU A 19 7.41 -9.97 8.26
C LEU A 19 7.79 -8.82 7.33
N TYR A 20 8.46 -9.12 6.20
CA TYR A 20 8.84 -8.11 5.23
C TYR A 20 7.60 -7.44 4.62
N THR A 21 6.57 -8.20 4.31
CA THR A 21 5.32 -7.66 3.76
C THR A 21 4.71 -6.67 4.74
N ILE A 22 4.50 -7.04 6.00
CA ILE A 22 3.86 -6.16 6.99
C ILE A 22 4.74 -4.96 7.29
N ILE A 23 6.01 -5.18 7.65
CA ILE A 23 6.91 -4.12 8.12
C ILE A 23 7.20 -3.13 7.00
N LEU A 24 7.57 -3.61 5.80
CA LEU A 24 7.89 -2.71 4.69
C LEU A 24 6.65 -1.96 4.20
N SER A 25 5.49 -2.62 4.14
CA SER A 25 4.26 -1.97 3.70
C SER A 25 3.85 -0.82 4.61
N VAL A 26 3.91 -1.06 5.93
CA VAL A 26 3.58 -0.04 6.93
C VAL A 26 4.64 1.07 6.94
N ALA A 27 5.93 0.72 7.02
CA ALA A 27 7.01 1.70 7.10
C ALA A 27 7.06 2.60 5.86
N PHE A 28 7.07 2.01 4.66
CA PHE A 28 7.10 2.81 3.43
C PHE A 28 5.79 3.55 3.20
N GLY A 29 4.64 2.94 3.49
CA GLY A 29 3.34 3.59 3.38
C GLY A 29 3.28 4.86 4.23
N ILE A 30 3.75 4.79 5.47
CA ILE A 30 3.80 5.96 6.37
C ILE A 30 4.79 6.99 5.86
N ILE A 31 6.05 6.62 5.63
CA ILE A 31 7.12 7.56 5.24
C ILE A 31 6.75 8.30 3.96
N LEU A 32 6.27 7.59 2.95
CA LEU A 32 5.92 8.19 1.67
C LEU A 32 4.57 8.90 1.70
N GLY A 33 3.64 8.50 2.58
CA GLY A 33 2.44 9.27 2.88
C GLY A 33 2.75 10.63 3.51
N TYR A 34 3.73 10.69 4.42
CA TYR A 34 4.24 11.96 4.96
C TYR A 34 4.89 12.81 3.86
N ALA A 35 5.69 12.21 2.98
CA ALA A 35 6.29 12.93 1.86
C ALA A 35 5.20 13.52 0.93
N ASP A 36 4.16 12.75 0.62
CA ASP A 36 3.04 13.21 -0.21
C ASP A 36 2.24 14.32 0.48
N PHE A 37 2.04 14.24 1.81
CA PHE A 37 1.43 15.30 2.59
C PHE A 37 2.15 16.64 2.43
N TYR A 38 3.48 16.66 2.52
CA TYR A 38 4.26 17.89 2.35
C TYR A 38 4.14 18.45 0.93
N LEU A 39 4.08 17.58 -0.09
CA LEU A 39 3.88 18.00 -1.48
C LEU A 39 2.50 18.60 -1.70
N ILE A 40 1.45 17.95 -1.22
CA ILE A 40 0.07 18.46 -1.31
C ILE A 40 -0.01 19.82 -0.61
N SER A 41 0.55 19.94 0.60
CA SER A 41 0.50 21.18 1.37
C SER A 41 1.30 22.34 0.75
N SER A 42 2.37 22.03 0.02
CA SER A 42 3.27 23.05 -0.53
C SER A 42 2.92 23.47 -1.97
N VAL A 43 2.49 22.53 -2.81
CA VAL A 43 2.29 22.75 -4.25
C VAL A 43 0.93 22.26 -4.76
N ASN A 44 0.04 21.81 -3.87
CA ASN A 44 -1.30 21.29 -4.21
C ASN A 44 -1.28 20.19 -5.27
N PHE A 45 -0.29 19.31 -5.18
CA PHE A 45 -0.06 18.21 -6.12
C PHE A 45 0.29 16.93 -5.35
N SER A 46 -0.35 15.82 -5.70
CA SER A 46 -0.07 14.50 -5.10
C SER A 46 0.74 13.63 -6.07
N LEU A 47 1.83 13.06 -5.56
CA LEU A 47 2.62 12.01 -6.20
C LEU A 47 2.25 10.62 -5.68
N GLY A 48 1.21 10.49 -4.84
CA GLY A 48 0.92 9.26 -4.12
C GLY A 48 0.81 8.02 -5.00
N GLY A 49 0.23 8.15 -6.19
CA GLY A 49 0.16 7.05 -7.16
C GLY A 49 1.52 6.61 -7.73
N PHE A 50 2.40 7.57 -8.02
CA PHE A 50 3.76 7.27 -8.47
C PHE A 50 4.62 6.69 -7.35
N LEU A 51 4.53 7.26 -6.15
CA LEU A 51 5.19 6.75 -4.95
C LEU A 51 4.75 5.32 -4.65
N TYR A 52 3.46 5.02 -4.81
CA TYR A 52 2.94 3.67 -4.66
C TYR A 52 3.58 2.66 -5.63
N TRP A 53 3.76 3.02 -6.90
CA TRP A 53 4.42 2.13 -7.87
C TRP A 53 5.86 1.80 -7.46
N ILE A 54 6.60 2.79 -6.96
CA ILE A 54 7.96 2.58 -6.45
C ILE A 54 7.94 1.57 -5.29
N ILE A 55 7.04 1.75 -4.33
CA ILE A 55 6.90 0.84 -3.18
C ILE A 55 6.54 -0.57 -3.64
N ALA A 56 5.54 -0.71 -4.52
CA ALA A 56 5.07 -2.01 -4.98
C ALA A 56 6.19 -2.80 -5.67
N ILE A 57 6.97 -2.14 -6.55
CA ILE A 57 8.13 -2.74 -7.20
C ILE A 57 9.21 -3.12 -6.18
N TYR A 58 9.48 -2.23 -5.22
CA TYR A 58 10.51 -2.46 -4.20
C TYR A 58 10.15 -3.64 -3.28
N ILE A 59 8.92 -3.69 -2.78
CA ILE A 59 8.40 -4.79 -1.96
C ILE A 59 8.48 -6.10 -2.73
N GLY A 60 7.99 -6.14 -3.97
CA GLY A 60 8.01 -7.36 -4.79
C GLY A 60 9.43 -7.86 -5.04
N THR A 61 10.35 -6.95 -5.35
CA THR A 61 11.78 -7.28 -5.56
C THR A 61 12.43 -7.80 -4.27
N THR A 62 12.08 -7.23 -3.12
CA THR A 62 12.65 -7.62 -1.83
C THR A 62 12.16 -9.00 -1.41
N ILE A 63 10.86 -9.27 -1.58
CA ILE A 63 10.25 -10.59 -1.33
C ILE A 63 10.87 -11.65 -2.25
N ARG A 64 11.05 -11.34 -3.54
CA ARG A 64 11.69 -12.29 -4.48
C ARG A 64 13.10 -12.69 -4.03
N LYS A 65 13.86 -11.75 -3.47
CA LYS A 65 15.21 -11.99 -2.96
C LYS A 65 15.24 -12.77 -1.64
N SER A 66 14.16 -12.73 -0.86
CA SER A 66 14.07 -13.43 0.42
C SER A 66 13.56 -14.87 0.31
N ILE A 67 12.91 -15.23 -0.81
CA ILE A 67 12.40 -16.58 -1.06
C ILE A 67 13.37 -17.40 -1.92
N THR A 68 13.53 -18.67 -1.55
CA THR A 68 14.35 -19.62 -2.32
C THR A 68 13.65 -20.03 -3.62
N GLU A 69 12.37 -20.37 -3.52
CA GLU A 69 11.55 -20.73 -4.68
C GLU A 69 10.26 -19.91 -4.75
N PRO A 70 9.84 -19.45 -5.95
CA PRO A 70 8.58 -18.76 -6.12
C PRO A 70 7.40 -19.71 -5.86
N HIS A 71 6.43 -19.23 -5.09
CA HIS A 71 5.19 -19.94 -4.77
C HIS A 71 4.01 -18.96 -4.74
N ILE A 72 2.83 -19.40 -5.19
CA ILE A 72 1.63 -18.55 -5.32
C ILE A 72 1.20 -17.92 -3.99
N VAL A 73 1.37 -18.64 -2.88
CA VAL A 73 1.03 -18.16 -1.54
C VAL A 73 1.87 -16.93 -1.15
N TYR A 74 3.17 -16.93 -1.47
CA TYR A 74 4.03 -15.77 -1.20
C TYR A 74 3.59 -14.55 -2.02
N THR A 75 3.18 -14.78 -3.27
CA THR A 75 2.65 -13.75 -4.15
C THR A 75 1.33 -13.16 -3.64
N ILE A 76 0.43 -14.00 -3.13
CA ILE A 76 -0.85 -13.55 -2.54
C ILE A 76 -0.56 -12.68 -1.30
N ILE A 77 0.33 -13.13 -0.41
CA ILE A 77 0.72 -12.36 0.79
C ILE A 77 1.34 -11.03 0.38
N ALA A 78 2.26 -11.03 -0.58
CA ALA A 78 2.88 -9.82 -1.12
C ALA A 78 1.83 -8.86 -1.69
N GLY A 79 0.87 -9.37 -2.46
CA GLY A 79 -0.25 -8.59 -2.99
C GLY A 79 -1.08 -7.93 -1.89
N ILE A 80 -1.43 -8.69 -0.84
CA ILE A 80 -2.15 -8.14 0.33
C ILE A 80 -1.35 -7.00 0.98
N GLY A 81 -0.04 -7.16 1.16
CA GLY A 81 0.81 -6.08 1.67
C GLY A 81 0.85 -4.85 0.78
N MET A 82 0.90 -5.03 -0.55
CA MET A 82 0.84 -3.91 -1.49
C MET A 82 -0.51 -3.18 -1.39
N VAL A 83 -1.61 -3.89 -1.15
CA VAL A 83 -2.91 -3.25 -0.87
C VAL A 83 -2.85 -2.44 0.41
N PHE A 84 -2.28 -2.99 1.49
CA PHE A 84 -2.08 -2.24 2.73
C PHE A 84 -1.17 -1.03 2.54
N SER A 85 -0.09 -1.14 1.77
CA SER A 85 0.81 -0.04 1.45
C SER A 85 0.06 1.09 0.74
N PHE A 86 -0.74 0.75 -0.27
CA PHE A 86 -1.56 1.72 -1.00
C PHE A 86 -2.52 2.43 -0.06
N ALA A 87 -3.22 1.67 0.78
CA ALA A 87 -4.17 2.21 1.75
C ALA A 87 -3.50 3.21 2.69
N ILE A 88 -2.42 2.81 3.34
CA ILE A 88 -1.69 3.66 4.30
C ILE A 88 -1.18 4.91 3.61
N LEU A 89 -0.52 4.76 2.45
CA LEU A 89 0.07 5.87 1.72
C LEU A 89 -0.95 6.95 1.35
N ASN A 90 -2.14 6.55 0.89
CA ASN A 90 -3.19 7.51 0.52
C ASN A 90 -3.95 8.05 1.75
N THR A 91 -4.03 7.28 2.84
CA THR A 91 -4.75 7.68 4.06
C THR A 91 -3.97 8.70 4.89
N VAL A 92 -2.65 8.51 5.02
CA VAL A 92 -1.77 9.38 5.85
C VAL A 92 -1.91 10.87 5.51
N PRO A 93 -1.79 11.32 4.24
CA PRO A 93 -1.92 12.73 3.93
C PRO A 93 -3.30 13.29 4.27
N ILE A 94 -4.37 12.53 4.04
CA ILE A 94 -5.75 12.92 4.36
C ILE A 94 -5.93 13.06 5.87
N PHE A 95 -5.44 12.08 6.64
CA PHE A 95 -5.48 12.10 8.10
C PHE A 95 -4.76 13.33 8.66
N LEU A 96 -3.56 13.64 8.15
CA LEU A 96 -2.76 14.78 8.58
C LEU A 96 -3.42 16.12 8.25
N LEU A 97 -3.95 16.28 7.03
CA LEU A 97 -4.67 17.48 6.62
C LEU A 97 -5.91 17.74 7.49
N ASN A 98 -6.68 16.68 7.82
CA ASN A 98 -7.85 16.81 8.69
C ASN A 98 -7.46 17.18 10.12
N GLY A 99 -6.43 16.56 10.70
CA GLY A 99 -5.95 16.91 12.04
C GLY A 99 -5.52 18.38 12.14
N ILE A 100 -4.81 18.89 11.12
CA ILE A 100 -4.43 20.32 11.06
C ILE A 100 -5.67 21.21 10.94
N SER A 101 -6.64 20.84 10.10
CA SER A 101 -7.86 21.62 9.91
C SER A 101 -8.72 21.71 11.17
N LEU A 102 -8.72 20.68 12.00
CA LEU A 102 -9.50 20.62 13.24
C LEU A 102 -8.79 21.25 14.44
N GLN A 103 -7.50 21.62 14.29
CA GLN A 103 -6.64 22.15 15.36
C GLN A 103 -6.57 21.25 16.61
N ASP A 104 -6.88 19.97 16.46
CA ASP A 104 -6.93 19.00 17.55
C ASP A 104 -5.76 18.02 17.40
N TYR A 105 -4.77 18.19 18.27
CA TYR A 105 -3.56 17.38 18.28
C TYR A 105 -3.79 15.98 18.87
N GLU A 106 -4.87 15.77 19.63
CA GLU A 106 -5.20 14.46 20.19
C GLU A 106 -5.63 13.48 19.10
N ILE A 107 -6.16 13.99 17.98
CA ILE A 107 -6.53 13.21 16.80
C ILE A 107 -5.35 12.40 16.25
N PHE A 108 -4.11 12.90 16.34
CA PHE A 108 -2.93 12.17 15.87
C PHE A 108 -2.62 10.91 16.70
N LEU A 109 -3.14 10.82 17.92
CA LEU A 109 -2.99 9.67 18.81
C LEU A 109 -4.23 8.75 18.79
N ASP A 110 -5.33 9.19 18.19
CA ASP A 110 -6.55 8.39 18.08
C ASP A 110 -6.48 7.41 16.90
N ILE A 111 -6.13 6.16 17.22
CA ILE A 111 -6.10 5.07 16.24
C ILE A 111 -7.47 4.77 15.65
N THR A 112 -8.54 5.01 16.39
CA THR A 112 -9.92 4.83 15.94
C THR A 112 -10.23 5.82 14.83
N TYR A 113 -9.83 7.08 15.00
CA TYR A 113 -9.99 8.09 13.98
C TYR A 113 -9.17 7.78 12.73
N TYR A 114 -7.93 7.27 12.89
CA TYR A 114 -7.14 6.81 11.75
C TYR A 114 -7.87 5.71 10.95
N PHE A 115 -8.42 4.70 11.63
CA PHE A 115 -9.19 3.65 10.96
C PHE A 115 -10.46 4.17 10.30
N HIS A 116 -11.13 5.15 10.90
CA HIS A 116 -12.29 5.78 10.29
C HIS A 116 -11.94 6.47 8.96
N ILE A 117 -10.86 7.27 8.93
CA ILE A 117 -10.37 7.91 7.71
C ILE A 117 -9.90 6.88 6.68
N LEU A 118 -9.25 5.80 7.12
CA LEU A 118 -8.83 4.71 6.24
C LEU A 118 -10.04 4.04 5.56
N ILE A 119 -11.09 3.72 6.32
CA ILE A 119 -12.32 3.12 5.78
C ILE A 119 -12.98 4.07 4.79
N LEU A 120 -13.07 5.37 5.12
CA LEU A 120 -13.62 6.37 4.22
C LEU A 120 -12.79 6.51 2.93
N THR A 121 -11.46 6.47 3.02
CA THR A 121 -10.55 6.62 1.88
C THR A 121 -10.62 5.40 0.95
N LEU A 122 -10.77 4.20 1.51
CA LEU A 122 -10.87 2.96 0.75
C LEU A 122 -12.29 2.62 0.28
N ASN A 123 -13.30 3.37 0.74
CA ASN A 123 -14.68 3.09 0.36
C ASN A 123 -14.87 3.36 -1.14
N PRO A 124 -15.15 2.34 -1.97
CA PRO A 124 -15.29 2.51 -3.41
C PRO A 124 -16.47 3.44 -3.77
N PHE A 125 -17.45 3.59 -2.88
CA PHE A 125 -18.58 4.49 -3.08
C PHE A 125 -18.24 5.96 -2.84
N ASN A 126 -17.23 6.27 -2.02
CA ASN A 126 -16.74 7.65 -1.86
C ASN A 126 -16.03 8.15 -3.13
N GLY A 127 -15.44 7.24 -3.91
CA GLY A 127 -14.83 7.55 -5.20
C GLY A 127 -15.81 8.07 -6.26
N ILE A 128 -17.11 7.78 -6.11
CA ILE A 128 -18.17 8.25 -7.02
C ILE A 128 -18.29 9.80 -6.95
N GLY A 129 -17.96 10.40 -5.81
CA GLY A 129 -17.93 11.86 -5.62
C GLY A 129 -16.67 12.56 -6.16
N MET A 130 -15.58 11.83 -6.48
CA MET A 130 -14.30 12.40 -6.94
C MET A 130 -14.26 12.70 -8.45
N GLY A 131 -15.37 12.47 -9.16
CA GLY A 131 -15.43 12.47 -10.61
C GLY A 131 -14.95 11.14 -11.20
N PHE A 132 -15.72 10.63 -12.16
CA PHE A 132 -15.52 9.30 -12.78
C PHE A 132 -14.09 9.10 -13.32
N LEU A 133 -13.49 10.14 -13.90
CA LEU A 133 -12.13 10.08 -14.45
C LEU A 133 -11.07 9.87 -13.36
N SER A 134 -11.14 10.63 -12.26
CA SER A 134 -10.22 10.51 -11.12
C SER A 134 -10.30 9.12 -10.50
N TYR A 135 -11.51 8.59 -10.35
CA TYR A 135 -11.74 7.24 -9.83
C TYR A 135 -11.09 6.15 -10.72
N ILE A 136 -11.28 6.23 -12.04
CA ILE A 136 -10.63 5.30 -12.98
C ILE A 136 -9.11 5.40 -12.89
N ILE A 137 -8.55 6.61 -12.86
CA ILE A 137 -7.10 6.82 -12.76
C ILE A 137 -6.57 6.17 -11.48
N THR A 138 -7.24 6.36 -10.34
CA THR A 138 -6.85 5.74 -9.07
C THR A 138 -6.88 4.21 -9.14
N ILE A 139 -7.93 3.62 -9.73
CA ILE A 139 -8.01 2.16 -9.93
C ILE A 139 -6.89 1.67 -10.84
N LEU A 140 -6.58 2.39 -11.93
CA LEU A 140 -5.49 2.03 -12.83
C LEU A 140 -4.14 2.10 -12.13
N ILE A 141 -3.89 3.16 -11.38
CA ILE A 141 -2.67 3.30 -10.57
C ILE A 141 -2.55 2.14 -9.59
N PHE A 142 -3.61 1.84 -8.86
CA PHE A 142 -3.64 0.73 -7.91
C PHE A 142 -3.39 -0.62 -8.59
N GLY A 143 -4.15 -0.92 -9.65
CA GLY A 143 -4.08 -2.18 -10.38
C GLY A 143 -2.74 -2.40 -11.06
N VAL A 144 -2.23 -1.40 -11.78
CA VAL A 144 -0.92 -1.46 -12.44
C VAL A 144 0.20 -1.59 -11.41
N GLY A 145 0.18 -0.80 -10.33
CA GLY A 145 1.18 -0.88 -9.27
C GLY A 145 1.23 -2.26 -8.61
N THR A 146 0.07 -2.78 -8.21
CA THR A 146 -0.06 -4.12 -7.62
C THR A 146 0.44 -5.19 -8.59
N TYR A 147 0.03 -5.12 -9.85
CA TYR A 147 0.45 -6.06 -10.89
C TYR A 147 1.97 -6.06 -11.09
N LEU A 148 2.59 -4.88 -11.17
CA LEU A 148 4.04 -4.75 -11.32
C LEU A 148 4.79 -5.33 -10.11
N GLY A 149 4.31 -5.06 -8.89
CA GLY A 149 4.89 -5.63 -7.67
C GLY A 149 4.76 -7.16 -7.61
N ILE A 150 3.59 -7.68 -7.96
CA ILE A 150 3.34 -9.13 -8.05
C ILE A 150 4.26 -9.79 -9.09
N GLN A 151 4.39 -9.19 -10.28
CA GLN A 151 5.29 -9.67 -11.32
C GLN A 151 6.74 -9.76 -10.82
N LYS A 152 7.21 -8.75 -10.08
CA LYS A 152 8.55 -8.76 -9.46
C LYS A 152 8.72 -9.82 -8.38
N THR A 153 7.63 -10.23 -7.74
CA THR A 153 7.65 -11.31 -6.74
C THR A 153 7.82 -12.69 -7.39
N LEU A 154 7.42 -12.83 -8.66
CA LEU A 154 7.42 -14.08 -9.40
C LEU A 154 8.70 -14.32 -10.21
N HIS A 155 9.30 -13.25 -10.73
CA HIS A 155 10.49 -13.28 -11.59
C HIS A 155 11.73 -12.80 -10.83
#